data_AF-A0A5M3X6B0-F1
#
_entry.id   AF-A0A5M3X6B0-F1
#
_cell.length_a   1.000
_cell.length_b   1.000
_cell.length_c   1.000
_cell.angle_alpha   90.00
_cell.angle_beta   90.00
_cell.angle_gamma   90.00
#
_symmetry.space_group_name_H-M   'P 1'
#
loop_
_entity.id
_entity.type
_entity.pdbx_description
1 polymer ?
#
loop_
_entity_poly.entity_id
_entity_poly.type
_entity_poly.pdbx_seq_one_letter_code
_entity_poly.pdbx_strand_id
1 'polypeptide(L)' 'MVEGGDSGDLLGGEGEMEYANENPEYEAELPTIMKDPRWPAEDGWKKMEMEINGVEIRYVCNTYTGEVAYFKFKDRMD' A
#
# COMPACT_ATOMS: atom_id res chain seq x y z
N MET A 1 -21.88 23.77 0.39
CA MET A 1 -22.65 22.52 0.51
C MET A 1 -22.06 21.55 -0.49
N VAL A 2 -21.23 20.64 -0.02
CA VAL A 2 -20.93 19.34 -0.64
C VAL A 2 -20.74 18.43 0.58
N GLU A 3 -21.88 18.03 1.16
CA GLU A 3 -22.45 16.68 1.06
C GLU A 3 -21.51 15.64 1.69
N GLY A 4 -21.89 15.24 2.91
CA GLY A 4 -21.30 14.08 3.56
C GLY A 4 -21.86 12.78 2.98
N GLY A 5 -21.09 11.73 3.17
CA GLY A 5 -21.41 10.33 2.90
C GLY A 5 -20.10 9.58 2.89
N ASP A 6 -19.99 8.36 3.37
CA ASP A 6 -20.89 7.48 4.07
C ASP A 6 -19.97 6.46 4.72
N SER A 7 -20.25 6.12 5.96
CA SER A 7 -19.51 5.12 6.71
C SER A 7 -19.98 3.73 6.27
N GLY A 8 -19.09 2.87 5.81
CA GLY A 8 -19.33 1.41 5.87
C GLY A 8 -19.01 0.64 4.60
N ASP A 9 -18.13 -0.37 4.77
CA ASP A 9 -17.77 -1.43 3.81
C ASP A 9 -17.13 -0.91 2.51
N LEU A 10 -15.95 -1.37 2.07
CA LEU A 10 -15.69 -2.67 1.42
C LEU A 10 -14.16 -2.79 1.30
N LEU A 11 -13.43 -3.61 2.07
CA LEU A 11 -13.07 -5.00 1.71
C LEU A 11 -13.06 -5.30 0.21
N GLY A 12 -12.15 -4.68 -0.55
CA GLY A 12 -11.90 -5.04 -1.95
C GLY A 12 -10.78 -4.20 -2.54
N GLY A 13 -9.63 -4.82 -2.83
CA GLY A 13 -8.33 -4.21 -3.13
C GLY A 13 -8.22 -3.27 -4.33
N GLU A 14 -9.32 -2.81 -4.91
CA GLU A 14 -9.37 -1.75 -5.92
C GLU A 14 -9.41 -0.35 -5.30
N GLY A 15 -10.17 -0.14 -4.22
CA GLY A 15 -10.28 1.18 -3.58
C GLY A 15 -9.00 1.62 -2.85
N GLU A 16 -8.23 0.68 -2.31
CA GLU A 16 -6.98 1.01 -1.62
C GLU A 16 -5.85 1.41 -2.57
N MET A 17 -5.81 0.85 -3.80
CA MET A 17 -4.83 1.27 -4.81
C MET A 17 -5.15 2.67 -5.34
N GLU A 18 -6.43 2.98 -5.55
CA GLU A 18 -6.86 4.32 -5.98
C GLU A 18 -6.53 5.36 -4.91
N TYR A 19 -6.83 5.07 -3.64
CA TYR A 19 -6.49 5.95 -2.52
C TYR A 19 -4.97 6.15 -2.34
N ALA A 20 -4.16 5.11 -2.56
CA ALA A 20 -2.70 5.20 -2.52
C ALA A 20 -2.16 6.14 -3.61
N ASN A 21 -2.70 6.04 -4.83
CA ASN A 21 -2.28 6.84 -5.98
C ASN A 21 -2.69 8.32 -5.81
N GLU A 22 -3.85 8.58 -5.22
CA GLU A 22 -4.34 9.94 -4.95
C GLU A 22 -3.62 10.62 -3.79
N ASN A 23 -3.00 9.86 -2.88
CA ASN A 23 -2.32 10.39 -1.70
C ASN A 23 -0.89 9.84 -1.53
N PRO A 24 0.03 10.18 -2.45
CA PRO A 24 1.42 9.70 -2.42
C PRO A 24 2.21 10.19 -1.18
N GLU A 25 1.69 11.15 -0.44
CA GLU A 25 2.24 11.62 0.84
C GLU A 25 2.09 10.64 2.00
N TYR A 26 1.11 9.73 1.93
CA TYR A 26 0.96 8.63 2.89
C TYR A 26 1.73 7.39 2.46
N GLU A 27 2.25 7.37 1.23
CA GLU A 27 3.09 6.31 0.71
C GLU A 27 4.55 6.59 1.05
N ALA A 28 5.10 5.79 1.96
CA ALA A 28 6.50 5.81 2.30
C ALA A 28 7.20 4.62 1.63
N GLU A 29 8.10 4.90 0.68
CA GLU A 29 9.08 3.90 0.25
C GLU A 29 9.96 3.56 1.46
N LEU A 30 9.90 2.30 1.91
CA LEU A 30 10.79 1.87 2.98
C LEU A 30 12.22 1.83 2.43
N PRO A 31 13.22 2.46 3.07
CA PRO A 31 14.63 2.43 2.64
C PRO A 31 15.29 1.04 2.79
N THR A 32 14.47 0.00 2.96
CA THR A 32 14.93 -1.38 3.17
C THR A 32 15.12 -2.06 1.82
N ILE A 33 16.37 -2.40 1.53
CA ILE A 33 16.71 -3.25 0.37
C ILE A 33 15.90 -4.54 0.45
N MET A 34 15.19 -4.87 -0.63
CA MET A 34 14.39 -6.09 -0.72
C MET A 34 15.32 -7.31 -0.69
N LYS A 35 15.28 -8.07 0.41
CA LYS A 35 16.12 -9.25 0.64
C LYS A 35 15.42 -10.57 0.31
N ASP A 36 14.16 -10.52 -0.12
CA ASP A 36 13.41 -11.73 -0.44
C ASP A 36 13.81 -12.23 -1.84
N PRO A 37 14.27 -13.49 -2.00
CA PRO A 37 14.65 -14.01 -3.30
C PRO A 37 13.47 -14.14 -4.27
N ARG A 38 12.22 -14.10 -3.79
CA ARG A 38 11.03 -14.12 -4.66
C ARG A 38 10.75 -12.77 -5.33
N TRP A 39 11.27 -11.69 -4.76
CA TRP A 39 11.05 -10.31 -5.22
C TRP A 39 12.36 -9.54 -5.16
N PRO A 40 13.31 -9.79 -6.08
CA PRO A 40 14.63 -9.18 -6.01
C PRO A 40 14.58 -7.68 -6.29
N ALA A 41 15.29 -6.89 -5.47
CA ALA A 41 15.42 -5.44 -5.68
C ALA A 41 16.02 -5.08 -7.04
N GLU A 42 16.88 -5.95 -7.58
CA GLU A 42 17.51 -5.80 -8.91
C GLU A 42 16.47 -5.83 -10.04
N ASP A 43 15.38 -6.58 -9.88
CA ASP A 43 14.26 -6.59 -10.84
C ASP A 43 13.25 -5.47 -10.57
N GLY A 44 13.57 -4.51 -9.70
CA GLY A 44 12.73 -3.34 -9.42
C GLY A 44 11.69 -3.56 -8.33
N TRP A 45 11.76 -4.65 -7.57
CA TRP A 45 10.85 -4.90 -6.45
C TRP A 45 11.21 -4.06 -5.22
N LYS A 46 10.23 -3.35 -4.68
CA LYS A 46 10.34 -2.50 -3.50
C LYS A 46 9.27 -2.83 -2.47
N LYS A 47 9.55 -2.51 -1.21
CA LYS A 47 8.56 -2.55 -0.13
C LYS A 47 7.99 -1.15 0.06
N MET A 48 6.68 -1.06 -0.07
CA MET A 48 5.92 0.14 0.21
C MET A 48 5.18 -0.03 1.53
N GLU A 49 5.05 1.06 2.27
CA GLU A 49 4.21 1.15 3.46
C GLU A 49 3.30 2.35 3.29
N MET A 50 2.03 2.16 3.62
CA MET A 50 1.04 3.22 3.69
C MET A 50 0.20 3.06 4.95
N GLU A 51 -0.28 4.17 5.50
CA GLU A 51 -1.19 4.16 6.64
C GLU A 51 -2.50 4.80 6.21
N ILE A 52 -3.60 4.04 6.23
CA ILE A 52 -4.94 4.52 5.90
C ILE A 52 -5.83 4.30 7.11
N ASN A 53 -6.45 5.37 7.63
CA ASN A 53 -7.44 5.29 8.72
C ASN A 53 -6.96 4.51 9.97
N GLY A 54 -5.67 4.54 10.29
CA GLY A 54 -5.08 3.80 11.41
C GLY A 54 -4.74 2.33 11.11
N VAL A 55 -4.86 1.90 9.85
CA VAL A 55 -4.39 0.60 9.38
C VAL A 55 -3.09 0.79 8.60
N GLU A 56 -2.03 0.16 9.08
CA GLU A 56 -0.76 0.08 8.37
C GLU A 56 -0.86 -1.03 7.31
N ILE A 57 -0.74 -0.63 6.05
CA ILE A 57 -0.74 -1.51 4.88
C ILE A 57 0.68 -1.54 4.35
N ARG A 58 1.31 -2.71 4.37
CA ARG A 58 2.60 -2.95 3.73
C ARG A 58 2.40 -3.80 2.51
N TYR A 59 2.98 -3.38 1.40
CA TYR A 59 2.90 -4.15 0.17
C TYR A 59 4.21 -4.20 -0.59
N VAL A 60 4.32 -5.17 -1.50
CA VAL A 60 5.50 -5.37 -2.36
C VAL A 60 5.11 -5.05 -3.78
N CYS A 61 5.70 -4.02 -4.37
CA CYS A 61 5.46 -3.62 -5.75
C CYS A 61 6.73 -3.64 -6.59
N ASN A 62 6.59 -3.97 -7.86
CA ASN A 62 7.63 -3.84 -8.85
C ASN A 62 7.50 -2.48 -9.55
N THR A 63 8.47 -1.60 -9.40
CA THR A 63 8.40 -0.27 -10.02
C THR A 63 8.66 -0.28 -11.54
N TYR A 64 9.17 -1.38 -12.09
CA TYR A 64 9.39 -1.53 -13.52
C TYR A 64 8.16 -2.04 -14.25
N THR A 65 7.43 -2.99 -13.66
CA THR A 65 6.22 -3.58 -14.28
C THR A 65 4.91 -3.02 -13.72
N GLY A 66 4.94 -2.37 -12.55
CA GLY A 66 3.76 -1.95 -11.81
C GLY A 66 3.05 -3.08 -11.06
N GLU A 67 3.61 -4.29 -11.05
CA GLU A 67 2.99 -5.45 -10.40
C GLU A 67 3.03 -5.36 -8.88
N VAL A 68 1.95 -5.79 -8.22
CA VAL A 68 1.87 -5.90 -6.75
C VAL A 68 1.65 -7.36 -6.38
N ALA A 69 2.44 -7.90 -5.45
CA ALA A 69 2.48 -9.34 -5.20
C ALA A 69 2.11 -9.76 -3.77
N TYR A 70 2.26 -8.87 -2.79
CA TYR A 70 2.04 -9.22 -1.38
C TYR A 70 1.50 -8.03 -0.62
N PHE A 71 0.49 -8.28 0.22
CA PHE A 71 -0.10 -7.30 1.12
C PHE A 71 -0.05 -7.82 2.55
N LYS A 72 0.23 -6.92 3.49
CA LYS A 72 0.15 -7.18 4.91
C LYS A 72 -0.54 -5.99 5.58
N PHE A 73 -1.66 -6.29 6.20
CA PHE A 73 -2.44 -5.34 6.97
C PHE A 73 -2.09 -5.51 8.44
N LYS A 74 -1.83 -4.40 9.11
CA LYS A 74 -1.61 -4.35 10.55
C LYS A 74 -2.45 -3.22 11.11
N ASP A 75 -3.41 -3.59 11.94
CA ASP A 75 -4.17 -2.61 12.70
C ASP A 75 -3.25 -1.90 13.71
N ARG A 76 -3.33 -0.58 13.77
CA ARG A 76 -2.64 0.22 14.80
C ARG A 76 -3.59 0.72 15.89
N MET A 77 -4.87 0.35 15.84
CA MET A 77 -5.79 0.57 16.97
C MET A 77 -5.61 -0.58 17.97
N ASP A 78 -5.01 -0.24 19.11
CA ASP A 78 -4.90 -1.10 20.31
C ASP A 78 -6.14 -0.94 21.19
#